data_AF-A0A948QE64-F1
#
_entry.id   AF-A0A948QE64-F1
#
_cell.length_a   1.000
_cell.length_b   1.000
_cell.length_c   1.000
_cell.angle_alpha   90.00
_cell.angle_beta   90.00
_cell.angle_gamma   90.00
#
_symmetry.space_group_name_H-M   'P 1'
#
loop_
_entity.id
_entity.type
_entity.pdbx_description
1 polymer ?
#
loop_
_entity_poly.entity_id
_entity_poly.type
_entity_poly.pdbx_seq_one_letter_code
_entity_poly.pdbx_strand_id
1 'polypeptide(L)' 'MPFRLGPWEIALIVVVILIVFGVGKLPQIGGAMGKGIRNFRKGQRGEGFEEEEEEKELPKPRKTARKSSK' A
#
# COMPACT_ATOMS: atom_id res chain seq x y z
N MET A 1 11.30 -19.94 27.35
CA MET A 1 11.45 -19.94 25.88
C MET A 1 10.65 -18.77 25.31
N PRO A 2 11.20 -17.57 25.14
CA PRO A 2 10.42 -16.47 24.60
C PRO A 2 10.68 -16.33 23.09
N PHE A 3 9.71 -16.76 22.29
CA PHE A 3 9.53 -16.30 20.92
C PHE A 3 9.18 -14.80 20.98
N ARG A 4 10.19 -13.96 21.13
CA ARG A 4 10.01 -12.52 20.88
C ARG A 4 9.79 -12.43 19.39
N LEU A 5 8.55 -12.22 18.97
CA LEU A 5 8.18 -11.95 17.58
C LEU A 5 9.01 -10.75 17.12
N GLY A 6 10.19 -11.05 16.58
CA GLY A 6 11.11 -10.06 16.09
C GLY A 6 10.62 -9.55 14.75
N PRO A 7 11.16 -8.43 14.28
CA PRO A 7 10.97 -8.00 12.90
C PRO A 7 11.26 -9.12 11.89
N TRP A 8 12.16 -10.05 12.25
CA TRP A 8 12.55 -11.19 11.42
C TRP A 8 11.45 -12.25 11.28
N GLU A 9 10.82 -12.67 12.38
CA GLU A 9 9.69 -13.61 12.37
C GLU A 9 8.47 -13.02 11.65
N ILE A 10 8.17 -11.73 11.87
CA ILE A 10 7.08 -11.05 11.18
C ILE A 10 7.34 -11.02 9.67
N ALA A 11 8.57 -10.73 9.25
CA ALA A 11 8.95 -10.76 7.83
C ALA A 11 8.75 -12.16 7.23
N LEU A 12 9.11 -13.23 7.95
CA LEU A 12 8.93 -14.61 7.49
C LEU A 12 7.44 -14.95 7.27
N ILE A 13 6.56 -14.55 8.19
CA ILE A 13 5.11 -14.75 8.07
C ILE A 13 4.56 -13.99 6.86
N VAL A 14 4.98 -12.73 6.68
CA VAL A 14 4.57 -11.91 5.53
C VAL A 14 5.00 -12.56 4.22
N VAL A 15 6.21 -13.13 4.15
CA VAL A 15 6.68 -13.84 2.95
C VAL A 15 5.79 -15.03 2.62
N VAL A 16 5.40 -15.85 3.61
CA VAL A 16 4.48 -16.98 3.39
C VAL A 16 3.12 -16.51 2.86
N ILE A 17 2.56 -15.45 3.46
CA ILE A 17 1.31 -14.83 3.00
C ILE A 17 1.45 -14.32 1.57
N LEU A 18 2.56 -13.68 1.22
CA LEU A 18 2.83 -13.18 -0.13
C LEU A 18 2.98 -14.30 -1.16
N ILE A 19 3.45 -15.50 -0.76
CA ILE A 19 3.49 -16.66 -1.66
C ILE A 19 2.08 -17.18 -1.95
N VAL A 20 1.23 -17.28 -0.92
CA VAL A 20 -0.15 -17.78 -1.05
C VAL A 20 -1.05 -16.79 -1.80
N PHE A 21 -1.00 -15.51 -1.43
CA PHE A 21 -1.86 -14.48 -1.99
C PHE A 21 -1.24 -13.73 -3.19
N GLY A 22 0.08 -13.75 -3.33
CA GLY A 22 0.81 -12.99 -4.33
C GLY A 22 1.14 -11.55 -3.90
N VAL A 23 2.27 -11.02 -4.38
CA VAL A 23 2.76 -9.67 -4.06
C VAL A 23 1.87 -8.52 -4.56
N GLY A 24 1.01 -8.79 -5.55
CA GLY A 24 0.10 -7.78 -6.11
C GLY A 24 -1.23 -7.64 -5.35
N LYS A 25 -1.66 -8.67 -4.60
CA LYS A 25 -2.99 -8.67 -3.96
C LYS A 25 -3.04 -7.82 -2.70
N LEU A 26 -1.98 -7.83 -1.87
CA LEU A 26 -1.89 -6.95 -0.69
C LEU A 26 -2.05 -5.46 -1.02
N PRO A 27 -1.27 -4.86 -1.95
CA PRO A 27 -1.41 -3.43 -2.26
C PRO A 27 -2.72 -3.11 -2.97
N GLN A 28 -3.29 -4.05 -3.74
CA GLN A 28 -4.59 -3.88 -4.38
C GLN A 28 -5.72 -3.75 -3.33
N ILE A 29 -5.75 -4.67 -2.35
CA ILE A 29 -6.73 -4.67 -1.26
C ILE A 29 -6.49 -3.49 -0.32
N GLY A 30 -5.24 -3.24 0.06
CA GLY A 30 -4.87 -2.09 0.90
C GLY A 30 -5.20 -0.75 0.24
N GLY A 31 -5.09 -0.65 -1.08
CA GLY A 31 -5.48 0.54 -1.84
C GLY A 31 -6.99 0.79 -1.80
N ALA A 32 -7.82 -0.25 -1.97
CA ALA A 32 -9.28 -0.12 -1.89
C ALA A 32 -9.75 0.14 -0.45
N MET A 33 -9.20 -0.60 0.51
CA MET A 33 -9.49 -0.43 1.94
C MET A 33 -9.04 0.95 2.44
N GLY A 34 -7.88 1.43 1.99
CA GLY A 34 -7.35 2.75 2.33
C GLY A 34 -8.24 3.89 1.83
N LYS A 35 -8.75 3.79 0.59
CA LYS A 35 -9.75 4.75 0.07
C LYS A 35 -11.02 4.74 0.91
N GLY A 36 -11.54 3.55 1.26
CA GLY A 36 -12.70 3.41 2.14
C GLY A 36 -12.50 4.02 3.54
N ILE A 37 -11.37 3.73 4.19
CA ILE A 37 -11.03 4.29 5.51
C ILE A 37 -10.84 5.81 5.43
N ARG A 38 -10.22 6.32 4.36
CA ARG A 38 -10.02 7.76 4.17
C ARG A 38 -11.36 8.47 4.01
N ASN A 39 -12.26 7.92 3.20
CA ASN A 39 -13.61 8.45 3.01
C ASN A 39 -14.44 8.38 4.30
N PHE A 40 -14.32 7.28 5.05
CA PHE A 40 -14.95 7.14 6.36
C PHE A 40 -14.46 8.20 7.36
N ARG A 41 -13.15 8.47 7.38
CA ARG A 41 -12.57 9.52 8.22
C ARG A 41 -12.98 10.92 7.79
N LYS A 42 -13.03 11.21 6.48
CA LYS A 42 -13.52 12.50 5.95
C LYS A 42 -14.98 12.74 6.36
N GLY A 43 -15.85 11.75 6.16
CA GLY A 43 -17.26 11.82 6.57
C GLY A 43 -17.45 12.02 8.08
N GLN A 44 -16.63 11.39 8.92
CA GLN A 44 -16.67 11.59 10.38
C GLN A 44 -16.24 13.01 10.79
N ARG A 45 -15.42 13.70 9.97
CA ARG A 45 -14.99 15.09 10.21
C ARG A 45 -15.96 16.13 9.65
N GLY A 46 -17.05 15.71 9.00
CA GLY A 46 -18.01 16.62 8.36
C GLY A 46 -17.49 17.25 7.06
N GLU A 47 -16.32 16.81 6.58
CA GLU A 47 -15.80 17.12 5.26
C GLU A 47 -16.51 16.17 4.28
N GLY A 48 -17.46 16.69 3.51
CA GLY A 48 -18.28 15.90 2.58
C GLY A 48 -17.45 15.02 1.63
N PHE A 49 -18.09 13.98 1.09
CA PHE A 49 -17.44 13.08 0.13
C PHE A 49 -17.17 13.82 -1.18
N GLU A 50 -15.96 14.34 -1.36
CA GLU A 50 -15.45 14.71 -2.68
C GLU A 50 -15.00 13.44 -3.41
N GLU A 51 -15.66 13.12 -4.53
CA GLU A 51 -15.27 12.04 -5.44
C GLU A 51 -13.95 12.42 -6.12
N GLU A 52 -12.83 12.02 -5.50
CA GLU A 52 -11.53 11.99 -6.20
C GLU A 52 -11.54 10.77 -7.14
N GLU A 53 -11.94 10.98 -8.40
CA GLU A 53 -11.69 10.05 -9.52
C GLU A 53 -10.17 9.88 -9.72
N GLU A 54 -9.56 8.96 -8.95
CA GLU A 54 -8.17 8.56 -9.15
C GLU A 54 -8.09 7.32 -10.04
N GLU A 55 -7.86 7.57 -11.33
CA GLU A 55 -7.23 6.69 -12.31
C GLU A 55 -5.92 6.12 -11.73
N LYS A 56 -5.94 4.88 -11.25
CA LYS A 56 -4.72 4.19 -10.78
C LYS A 56 -3.99 3.55 -11.96
N GLU A 57 -3.27 4.35 -12.73
CA GLU A 57 -2.05 3.84 -13.37
C GLU A 57 -1.00 3.52 -12.29
N LEU A 58 -0.49 2.29 -12.33
CA LEU A 58 0.62 1.83 -11.52
C LEU A 58 1.82 2.80 -11.64
N PRO A 59 2.52 3.15 -10.55
CA PRO A 59 3.79 3.85 -10.68
C PRO A 59 4.81 2.89 -11.29
N LYS A 60 5.04 3.01 -12.60
CA LYS A 60 6.22 2.40 -13.23
C LYS A 60 7.46 3.00 -12.53
N PRO A 61 8.37 2.18 -11.97
CA PRO A 61 9.56 2.71 -11.34
C PRO A 61 10.46 3.26 -12.44
N ARG A 62 10.46 4.58 -12.65
CA ARG A 62 11.39 5.20 -13.59
C ARG A 62 12.76 5.30 -12.91
N LYS A 63 13.51 4.22 -13.07
CA LYS A 63 14.95 4.13 -12.82
C LYS A 63 15.67 5.30 -13.52
N THR A 64 16.56 5.95 -12.76
CA THR A 64 17.89 6.44 -13.16
C THR A 64 18.14 6.68 -14.66
N ALA A 65 18.39 7.93 -15.03
CA ALA A 65 19.45 8.39 -15.95
C ALA A 65 19.04 9.68 -16.69
N ARG A 66 19.49 10.84 -16.21
CA ARG A 66 19.92 12.00 -17.00
C ARG A 66 20.26 13.17 -16.08
N LYS A 67 21.41 13.07 -15.41
CA LYS A 67 22.20 14.25 -15.05
C LYS A 67 23.33 14.33 -16.07
N SER A 68 23.02 14.89 -17.23
CA SER A 68 24.01 15.34 -18.21
C SER A 68 23.34 16.42 -19.05
N SER A 69 24.07 17.53 -19.24
CA SER A 69 23.62 18.81 -19.79
C SER A 69 22.85 19.63 -18.74
N LYS A 70 23.38 20.72 -18.18
CA LYS A 70 24.17 21.80 -18.77
C LYS A 70 25.02 22.48 -17.70
#